data_AF-A0A948SPY5-F1
#
_entry.id   AF-A0A948SPY5-F1
#
_cell.length_a   1.000
_cell.length_b   1.000
_cell.length_c   1.000
_cell.angle_alpha   90.00
_cell.angle_beta   90.00
_cell.angle_gamma   90.00
#
_symmetry.space_group_name_H-M   'P 1'
#
loop_
_entity.id
_entity.type
_entity.pdbx_description
1 polymer ?
#
loop_
_entity_poly.entity_id
_entity_poly.type
_entity_poly.pdbx_seq_one_letter_code
_entity_poly.pdbx_strand_id
1 'polypeptide(L)'
;MEAPPCPLEPCLSADALRGRRVAVVGYGNQGRAHALNLRDSGIDVRVAGRPGSDARGRAASDGFGTLDTRMAAGQSDLVILALPDEVHAEVWAHDVAPVIQAGQVAGFIHGSSIHFGLVRPGAGIGIVMVAPKGPGTTLRARFQQGQGIPALLAVQQERDAAGGDPSAHALACAWAAGIGCGRAGVVRTSFEAEAVTDLFGEQAVLCGGMMGLAQAAFETLVEAGYPPLLAYTECVHEIKQVADLLYARGPAGMRRAISNTAEFGTYRAAPLIADEHVRTTMRRLLDEIRSGEFTRRMQSDHDAGATWFRAAREAAAAHPMERAGAEVRALMPWLEAEGHA
;
A
#
# COMPACT_ATOMS: atom_id res chain seq x y z
N MET A 1 16.36 -1.05 -25.64
CA MET A 1 15.45 -2.22 -25.66
C MET A 1 14.17 -1.79 -24.99
N GLU A 2 13.04 -2.00 -25.65
CA GLU A 2 11.73 -1.80 -25.05
C GLU A 2 11.51 -2.91 -24.01
N ALA A 3 11.12 -2.55 -22.79
CA ALA A 3 10.82 -3.54 -21.76
C ALA A 3 9.59 -4.36 -22.21
N PRO A 4 9.55 -5.69 -21.98
CA PRO A 4 8.39 -6.48 -22.35
C PRO A 4 7.13 -5.97 -21.64
N PRO A 5 5.95 -6.00 -22.31
CA PRO A 5 4.71 -5.56 -21.70
C PRO A 5 4.37 -6.43 -20.48
N CYS A 6 3.90 -5.79 -19.41
CA CYS A 6 3.47 -6.47 -18.20
C CYS A 6 2.08 -7.09 -18.44
N PRO A 7 1.92 -8.43 -18.40
CA PRO A 7 0.67 -9.05 -18.82
C PRO A 7 -0.43 -8.83 -17.78
N LEU A 8 -1.65 -8.54 -18.26
CA LEU A 8 -2.84 -8.50 -17.41
C LEU A 8 -3.26 -9.93 -17.02
N GLU A 9 -3.60 -10.11 -15.75
CA GLU A 9 -4.13 -11.36 -15.23
C GLU A 9 -5.66 -11.41 -15.36
N PRO A 10 -6.23 -12.53 -15.83
CA PRO A 10 -7.67 -12.73 -15.91
C PRO A 10 -8.27 -13.12 -14.55
N CYS A 11 -7.96 -12.37 -13.49
CA CYS A 11 -8.44 -12.61 -12.14
C CYS A 11 -9.86 -12.03 -11.93
N LEU A 12 -10.86 -12.63 -12.59
CA LEU A 12 -12.24 -12.11 -12.60
C LEU A 12 -13.18 -12.77 -11.58
N SER A 13 -12.76 -13.88 -10.95
CA SER A 13 -13.62 -14.64 -10.03
C SER A 13 -12.88 -15.00 -8.72
N ALA A 14 -13.62 -14.99 -7.62
CA ALA A 14 -13.16 -15.41 -6.30
C ALA A 14 -13.38 -16.92 -6.02
N ASP A 15 -13.83 -17.69 -7.01
CA ASP A 15 -14.32 -19.07 -6.79
C ASP A 15 -13.29 -20.04 -6.21
N ALA A 16 -12.00 -19.87 -6.52
CA ALA A 16 -10.95 -20.74 -5.97
C ALA A 16 -10.82 -20.65 -4.44
N LEU A 17 -11.35 -19.59 -3.82
CA LEU A 17 -11.41 -19.41 -2.37
C LEU A 17 -12.75 -19.84 -1.74
N ARG A 18 -13.77 -20.21 -2.53
CA ARG A 18 -15.05 -20.64 -1.97
C ARG A 18 -14.89 -21.96 -1.20
N GLY A 19 -15.45 -22.00 0.00
CA GLY A 19 -15.31 -23.16 0.90
C GLY A 19 -13.92 -23.31 1.53
N ARG A 20 -12.99 -22.38 1.25
CA ARG A 20 -11.67 -22.31 1.88
C ARG A 20 -11.64 -21.26 2.97
N ARG A 21 -10.77 -21.44 3.95
CA ARG A 21 -10.57 -20.47 5.03
C ARG A 21 -9.42 -19.54 4.71
N VAL A 22 -9.67 -18.24 4.84
CA VAL A 22 -8.66 -17.19 4.71
C VAL A 22 -8.41 -16.54 6.07
N ALA A 23 -7.15 -16.46 6.47
CA ALA A 23 -6.72 -15.65 7.59
C ALA A 23 -6.14 -14.32 7.11
N VAL A 24 -6.59 -13.21 7.68
CA VAL A 24 -5.93 -11.90 7.53
C VAL A 24 -5.24 -11.57 8.84
N VAL A 25 -3.91 -11.63 8.85
CA VAL A 25 -3.06 -11.33 10.01
C VAL A 25 -2.76 -9.83 9.99
N GLY A 26 -3.30 -9.10 10.97
CA GLY A 26 -3.24 -7.64 11.02
C GLY A 26 -4.55 -6.99 10.55
N TYR A 27 -4.98 -5.95 11.27
CA TYR A 27 -6.23 -5.24 11.01
C TYR A 27 -6.01 -3.71 11.04
N GLY A 28 -4.97 -3.29 10.32
CA GLY A 28 -4.67 -1.89 9.98
C GLY A 28 -5.39 -1.46 8.70
N ASN A 29 -4.85 -0.46 8.01
CA ASN A 29 -5.46 0.13 6.81
C ASN A 29 -5.76 -0.90 5.71
N GLN A 30 -4.76 -1.68 5.30
CA GLN A 30 -4.93 -2.71 4.25
C GLN A 30 -5.64 -3.95 4.80
N GLY A 31 -5.24 -4.46 5.96
CA GLY A 31 -5.83 -5.67 6.55
C GLY A 31 -7.35 -5.57 6.75
N ARG A 32 -7.84 -4.41 7.23
CA ARG A 32 -9.28 -4.16 7.36
C ARG A 32 -10.00 -4.19 6.02
N ALA A 33 -9.45 -3.51 5.00
CA ALA A 33 -10.04 -3.47 3.67
C ALA A 33 -10.09 -4.86 3.01
N HIS A 34 -8.99 -5.62 3.10
CA HIS A 34 -8.92 -6.99 2.59
C HIS A 34 -9.95 -7.89 3.25
N ALA A 35 -10.01 -7.89 4.58
CA ALA A 35 -10.92 -8.74 5.33
C ALA A 35 -12.40 -8.43 5.03
N LEU A 36 -12.77 -7.14 5.04
CA LEU A 36 -14.13 -6.70 4.74
C LEU A 36 -14.55 -7.04 3.30
N ASN A 37 -13.70 -6.77 2.32
CA ASN A 37 -14.03 -7.02 0.92
C ASN A 37 -14.13 -8.53 0.62
N LEU A 38 -13.22 -9.34 1.15
CA LEU A 38 -13.26 -10.80 1.02
C LEU A 38 -14.54 -11.38 1.64
N ARG A 39 -14.91 -10.94 2.85
CA ARG A 39 -16.16 -11.37 3.49
C ARG A 39 -17.39 -10.98 2.66
N ASP A 40 -17.44 -9.74 2.17
CA ASP A 40 -18.55 -9.26 1.33
C ASP A 40 -18.60 -9.98 -0.03
N SER A 41 -17.49 -10.61 -0.43
CA SER A 41 -17.38 -11.51 -1.58
C SER A 41 -17.69 -12.98 -1.25
N GLY A 42 -18.18 -13.28 -0.04
CA GLY A 42 -18.64 -14.60 0.39
C GLY A 42 -17.53 -15.56 0.83
N ILE A 43 -16.34 -15.07 1.15
CA ILE A 43 -15.21 -15.88 1.61
C ILE A 43 -15.22 -16.02 3.14
N ASP A 44 -14.91 -17.21 3.69
CA ASP A 44 -14.72 -17.42 5.14
C ASP A 44 -13.42 -16.75 5.59
N VAL A 45 -13.55 -15.56 6.18
CA VAL A 45 -12.43 -14.76 6.65
C VAL A 45 -12.35 -14.78 8.17
N ARG A 46 -11.17 -15.10 8.69
CA ARG A 46 -10.79 -14.88 10.10
C ARG A 46 -9.75 -13.79 10.19
N VAL A 47 -9.85 -12.95 11.19
CA VAL A 47 -8.84 -11.92 11.47
C VAL A 47 -7.96 -12.40 12.61
N ALA A 48 -6.65 -12.28 12.42
CA ALA A 48 -5.67 -12.69 13.40
C ALA A 48 -4.81 -11.52 13.86
N GLY A 49 -4.40 -11.56 15.11
CA GLY A 49 -3.50 -10.57 15.69
C GLY A 49 -3.19 -10.88 17.15
N ARG A 50 -2.31 -10.09 17.76
CA ARG A 50 -1.92 -10.27 19.15
C ARG A 50 -3.15 -10.23 20.08
N PRO A 51 -3.27 -11.14 21.05
CA PRO A 51 -4.32 -11.08 22.07
C PRO A 51 -4.36 -9.71 22.74
N GLY A 52 -5.57 -9.17 22.94
CA GLY A 52 -5.77 -7.85 23.56
C GLY A 52 -5.40 -6.63 22.72
N SER A 53 -4.97 -6.79 21.46
CA SER A 53 -4.66 -5.65 20.60
C SER A 53 -5.91 -4.88 20.13
N ASP A 54 -5.79 -3.56 19.97
CA ASP A 54 -6.85 -2.70 19.43
C ASP A 54 -7.32 -3.16 18.06
N ALA A 55 -6.39 -3.63 17.22
CA ALA A 55 -6.70 -4.17 15.91
C ALA A 55 -7.69 -5.35 15.99
N ARG A 56 -7.49 -6.24 16.97
CA ARG A 56 -8.39 -7.38 17.22
C ARG A 56 -9.74 -6.92 17.78
N GLY A 57 -9.74 -5.92 18.66
CA GLY A 57 -10.97 -5.27 19.15
C GLY A 57 -11.80 -4.69 18.01
N ARG A 58 -11.18 -3.92 17.11
CA ARG A 58 -11.84 -3.35 15.91
C ARG A 58 -12.37 -4.45 14.99
N ALA A 59 -11.62 -5.52 14.76
CA ALA A 59 -12.08 -6.64 13.94
C ALA A 59 -13.33 -7.31 14.54
N ALA A 60 -13.36 -7.52 15.86
CA ALA A 60 -14.54 -8.05 16.54
C ALA A 60 -15.75 -7.10 16.42
N SER A 61 -15.54 -5.79 16.57
CA SER A 61 -16.60 -4.78 16.38
C SER A 61 -17.13 -4.74 14.93
N ASP A 62 -16.27 -5.01 13.95
CA ASP A 62 -16.66 -5.16 12.55
C ASP A 62 -17.31 -6.53 12.25
N GLY A 63 -17.46 -7.41 13.25
CA GLY A 63 -18.18 -8.68 13.16
C GLY A 63 -17.31 -9.89 12.75
N PHE A 64 -15.98 -9.81 12.86
CA PHE A 64 -15.10 -10.93 12.55
C PHE A 64 -14.88 -11.87 13.75
N GLY A 65 -14.83 -13.17 13.46
CA GLY A 65 -14.21 -14.13 14.37
C GLY A 65 -12.70 -13.87 14.43
N THR A 66 -12.16 -13.74 15.65
CA THR A 66 -10.75 -13.41 15.86
C THR A 66 -9.95 -14.56 16.43
N LEU A 67 -8.73 -14.76 15.92
CA LEU A 67 -7.79 -15.80 16.34
C LEU A 67 -6.44 -15.18 16.75
N ASP A 68 -5.62 -15.94 17.46
CA ASP A 68 -4.19 -15.65 17.50
C ASP A 68 -3.52 -16.03 16.16
N THR A 69 -2.39 -15.41 15.87
CA THR A 69 -1.66 -15.57 14.60
C THR A 69 -1.28 -17.03 14.34
N ARG A 70 -0.83 -17.76 15.37
CA ARG A 70 -0.38 -19.15 15.23
C ARG A 70 -1.53 -20.07 14.87
N MET A 71 -2.68 -19.97 15.56
CA MET A 71 -3.87 -20.74 15.22
C MET A 71 -4.36 -20.42 13.81
N ALA A 72 -4.39 -19.14 13.44
CA ALA A 72 -4.83 -18.72 12.11
C ALA A 72 -3.92 -19.28 11.01
N ALA A 73 -2.60 -19.27 11.23
CA ALA A 73 -1.60 -19.79 10.29
C ALA A 73 -1.75 -21.30 10.06
N GLY A 74 -2.00 -22.09 11.12
CA GLY A 74 -2.15 -23.54 11.01
C GLY A 74 -3.53 -24.03 10.53
N GLN A 75 -4.55 -23.16 10.46
CA GLN A 75 -5.94 -23.57 10.19
C GLN A 75 -6.56 -22.96 8.92
N SER A 76 -5.77 -22.25 8.10
CA SER A 76 -6.28 -21.50 6.94
C SER A 76 -5.59 -21.92 5.65
N ASP A 77 -6.34 -22.06 4.56
CA ASP A 77 -5.78 -22.37 3.24
C ASP A 77 -4.90 -21.24 2.69
N LEU A 78 -5.26 -20.00 3.02
CA LEU A 78 -4.54 -18.78 2.67
C LEU A 78 -4.35 -17.91 3.91
N VAL A 79 -3.10 -17.56 4.22
CA VAL A 79 -2.70 -16.70 5.34
C VAL A 79 -2.13 -15.41 4.77
N ILE A 80 -2.91 -14.33 4.81
CA ILE A 80 -2.51 -13.00 4.32
C ILE A 80 -1.82 -12.24 5.46
N LEU A 81 -0.54 -11.94 5.29
CA LEU A 81 0.23 -11.09 6.19
C LEU A 81 0.02 -9.62 5.79
N ALA A 82 -0.85 -8.95 6.55
CA ALA A 82 -1.20 -7.53 6.42
C ALA A 82 -0.72 -6.74 7.66
N LEU A 83 0.49 -7.06 8.11
CA LEU A 83 1.21 -6.35 9.17
C LEU A 83 2.21 -5.37 8.54
N PRO A 84 2.79 -4.46 9.34
CA PRO A 84 3.96 -3.69 8.91
C PRO A 84 5.12 -4.60 8.48
N ASP A 85 5.88 -4.22 7.47
CA ASP A 85 6.92 -5.08 6.89
C ASP A 85 8.04 -5.40 7.89
N GLU A 86 8.38 -4.45 8.76
CA GLU A 86 9.43 -4.56 9.78
C GLU A 86 9.11 -5.59 10.87
N VAL A 87 7.84 -5.99 11.02
CA VAL A 87 7.43 -7.04 11.98
C VAL A 87 7.31 -8.42 11.35
N HIS A 88 7.38 -8.54 10.02
CA HIS A 88 7.18 -9.82 9.33
C HIS A 88 8.22 -10.88 9.72
N ALA A 89 9.49 -10.49 9.94
CA ALA A 89 10.53 -11.44 10.31
C ALA A 89 10.23 -12.14 11.65
N GLU A 90 9.88 -11.37 12.68
CA GLU A 90 9.54 -11.87 14.01
C GLU A 90 8.28 -12.75 13.98
N VAL A 91 7.20 -12.24 13.37
CA VAL A 91 5.92 -12.96 13.30
C VAL A 91 6.04 -14.23 12.48
N TRP A 92 6.79 -14.20 11.38
CA TRP A 92 7.04 -15.40 10.58
C TRP A 92 7.78 -16.46 11.41
N ALA A 93 8.90 -16.08 12.03
CA ALA A 93 9.73 -17.01 12.79
C ALA A 93 9.00 -17.63 13.98
N HIS A 94 8.25 -16.81 14.73
CA HIS A 94 7.63 -17.25 15.98
C HIS A 94 6.26 -17.88 15.78
N ASP A 95 5.41 -17.31 14.92
CA ASP A 95 3.98 -17.65 14.87
C ASP A 95 3.55 -18.40 13.60
N VAL A 96 4.19 -18.17 12.45
CA VAL A 96 3.74 -18.74 11.17
C VAL A 96 4.55 -19.98 10.78
N ALA A 97 5.87 -19.84 10.64
CA ALA A 97 6.77 -20.89 10.18
C ALA A 97 6.65 -22.21 10.96
N PRO A 98 6.45 -22.21 12.30
CA PRO A 98 6.37 -23.47 13.05
C PRO A 98 5.09 -24.28 12.83
N VAL A 99 4.05 -23.70 12.21
CA VAL A 99 2.72 -24.32 12.12
C VAL A 99 2.13 -24.34 10.72
N ILE A 100 2.61 -23.49 9.81
CA ILE A 100 2.20 -23.53 8.40
C ILE A 100 2.74 -24.80 7.74
N GLN A 101 1.90 -25.45 6.94
CA GLN A 101 2.10 -26.77 6.35
C GLN A 101 2.26 -26.68 4.83
N ALA A 102 2.90 -27.69 4.25
CA ALA A 102 2.89 -27.88 2.80
C ALA A 102 1.45 -27.94 2.27
N GLY A 103 1.22 -27.33 1.12
CA GLY A 103 -0.11 -27.16 0.52
C GLY A 103 -0.87 -25.93 1.01
N GLN A 104 -0.46 -25.24 2.08
CA GLN A 104 -1.02 -23.93 2.44
C GLN A 104 -0.37 -22.80 1.63
N VAL A 105 -0.99 -21.61 1.62
CA VAL A 105 -0.46 -20.42 0.95
C VAL A 105 -0.23 -19.29 1.96
N ALA A 106 0.95 -18.68 1.93
CA ALA A 106 1.20 -17.39 2.57
C ALA A 106 1.12 -16.27 1.52
N GLY A 107 0.26 -15.29 1.79
CA GLY A 107 0.01 -14.12 0.95
C GLY A 107 0.62 -12.86 1.56
N PHE A 108 1.23 -12.03 0.72
CA PHE A 108 1.79 -10.73 1.10
C PHE A 108 1.09 -9.60 0.35
N ILE A 109 0.99 -8.43 0.97
CA ILE A 109 0.43 -7.22 0.34
C ILE A 109 1.51 -6.30 -0.26
N HIS A 110 2.77 -6.65 -0.05
CA HIS A 110 3.97 -5.97 -0.52
C HIS A 110 5.12 -6.99 -0.61
N GLY A 111 6.02 -6.83 -1.56
CA GLY A 111 7.03 -7.82 -1.92
C GLY A 111 8.29 -7.80 -1.04
N SER A 112 8.47 -6.75 -0.24
CA SER A 112 9.74 -6.46 0.44
C SER A 112 10.22 -7.59 1.36
N SER A 113 9.33 -8.20 2.15
CA SER A 113 9.75 -9.23 3.10
C SER A 113 10.32 -10.48 2.46
N ILE A 114 9.81 -10.85 1.27
CA ILE A 114 10.35 -11.98 0.50
C ILE A 114 11.57 -11.55 -0.31
N HIS A 115 11.48 -10.42 -1.03
CA HIS A 115 12.55 -9.97 -1.91
C HIS A 115 13.86 -9.69 -1.16
N PHE A 116 13.79 -9.01 -0.01
CA PHE A 116 14.96 -8.70 0.82
C PHE A 116 15.29 -9.78 1.85
N GLY A 117 14.58 -10.91 1.84
CA GLY A 117 14.91 -12.09 2.63
C GLY A 117 14.66 -11.95 4.14
N LEU A 118 13.74 -11.08 4.55
CA LEU A 118 13.23 -11.00 5.93
C LEU A 118 12.43 -12.27 6.29
N VAL A 119 11.74 -12.83 5.30
CA VAL A 119 10.97 -14.07 5.40
C VAL A 119 11.52 -15.09 4.42
N ARG A 120 11.78 -16.30 4.91
CA ARG A 120 12.28 -17.44 4.11
C ARG A 120 11.34 -18.63 4.27
N PRO A 121 10.39 -18.81 3.35
CA PRO A 121 9.44 -19.90 3.44
C PRO A 121 10.06 -21.27 3.16
N GLY A 122 9.49 -22.31 3.78
CA GLY A 122 9.85 -23.70 3.50
C GLY A 122 9.30 -24.19 2.15
N ALA A 123 9.79 -25.34 1.70
CA ALA A 123 9.29 -26.00 0.49
C ALA A 123 7.82 -26.42 0.63
N GLY A 124 7.10 -26.46 -0.50
CA GLY A 124 5.71 -26.93 -0.57
C GLY A 124 4.65 -25.93 -0.09
N ILE A 125 5.05 -24.78 0.48
CA ILE A 125 4.15 -23.68 0.85
C ILE A 125 4.01 -22.74 -0.35
N GLY A 126 2.79 -22.39 -0.76
CA GLY A 126 2.58 -21.39 -1.80
C GLY A 126 2.92 -19.99 -1.31
N ILE A 127 3.67 -19.20 -2.09
CA ILE A 127 4.07 -17.85 -1.73
C ILE A 127 3.61 -16.89 -2.82
N VAL A 128 2.64 -16.06 -2.46
CA VAL A 128 1.96 -15.17 -3.40
C VAL A 128 1.87 -13.76 -2.86
N MET A 129 1.66 -12.81 -3.75
CA MET A 129 1.43 -11.42 -3.40
C MET A 129 0.28 -10.88 -4.22
N VAL A 130 -0.58 -10.12 -3.55
CA VAL A 130 -1.60 -9.26 -4.17
C VAL A 130 -1.46 -7.89 -3.52
N ALA A 131 -0.93 -6.94 -4.29
CA ALA A 131 -0.61 -5.60 -3.84
C ALA A 131 -1.52 -4.57 -4.54
N PRO A 132 -2.61 -4.13 -3.90
CA PRO A 132 -3.45 -3.05 -4.42
C PRO A 132 -2.67 -1.75 -4.46
N LYS A 133 -2.72 -1.03 -5.58
CA LYS A 133 -1.96 0.21 -5.79
C LYS A 133 -2.76 1.42 -5.29
N GLY A 134 -2.89 1.49 -3.97
CA GLY A 134 -3.59 2.55 -3.26
C GLY A 134 -3.85 2.21 -1.79
N PRO A 135 -4.19 3.20 -0.96
CA PRO A 135 -4.43 2.99 0.46
C PRO A 135 -5.67 2.11 0.68
N GLY A 136 -5.68 1.37 1.79
CA GLY A 136 -6.78 0.45 2.13
C GLY A 136 -8.15 1.12 2.25
N THR A 137 -8.19 2.40 2.66
CA THR A 137 -9.43 3.20 2.69
C THR A 137 -10.02 3.35 1.28
N THR A 138 -9.20 3.69 0.29
CA THR A 138 -9.62 3.77 -1.12
C THR A 138 -10.02 2.40 -1.66
N LEU A 139 -9.27 1.33 -1.33
CA LEU A 139 -9.64 -0.03 -1.70
C LEU A 139 -11.05 -0.39 -1.21
N ARG A 140 -11.35 -0.11 0.06
CA ARG A 140 -12.67 -0.38 0.65
C ARG A 140 -13.76 0.49 0.01
N ALA A 141 -13.54 1.79 -0.09
CA ALA A 141 -14.53 2.73 -0.63
C ALA A 141 -14.90 2.39 -2.08
N ARG A 142 -13.91 2.13 -2.93
CA ARG A 142 -14.14 1.73 -4.33
C ARG A 142 -14.87 0.39 -4.41
N PHE A 143 -14.50 -0.58 -3.57
CA PHE A 143 -15.20 -1.87 -3.53
C PHE A 143 -16.70 -1.72 -3.24
N GLN A 144 -17.06 -0.89 -2.25
CA GLN A 144 -18.45 -0.63 -1.87
C GLN A 144 -19.24 0.08 -2.99
N GLN A 145 -18.56 0.85 -3.83
CA GLN A 145 -19.13 1.51 -5.01
C GLN A 145 -19.24 0.58 -6.23
N GLY A 146 -18.96 -0.73 -6.09
CA GLY A 146 -18.92 -1.67 -7.21
C GLY A 146 -17.71 -1.48 -8.13
N GLN A 147 -16.73 -0.69 -7.71
CA GLN A 147 -15.48 -0.42 -8.42
C GLN A 147 -14.32 -1.21 -7.78
N GLY A 148 -13.10 -1.03 -8.28
CA GLY A 148 -11.87 -1.58 -7.73
C GLY A 148 -10.71 -0.62 -7.92
N ILE A 149 -9.54 -0.98 -7.39
CA ILE A 149 -8.27 -0.33 -7.71
C ILE A 149 -7.34 -1.33 -8.40
N PRO A 150 -6.43 -0.88 -9.28
CA PRO A 150 -5.44 -1.76 -9.88
C PRO A 150 -4.62 -2.48 -8.81
N ALA A 151 -4.25 -3.73 -9.08
CA ALA A 151 -3.34 -4.48 -8.21
C ALA A 151 -2.21 -5.13 -9.01
N LEU A 152 -1.11 -5.38 -8.32
CA LEU A 152 -0.03 -6.22 -8.81
C LEU A 152 -0.15 -7.61 -8.19
N LEU A 153 0.10 -8.65 -8.97
CA LEU A 153 0.07 -10.04 -8.52
C LEU A 153 1.40 -10.72 -8.83
N ALA A 154 1.99 -11.39 -7.84
CA ALA A 154 3.18 -12.21 -8.03
C ALA A 154 3.03 -13.59 -7.38
N VAL A 155 3.68 -14.59 -7.96
CA VAL A 155 3.84 -15.92 -7.37
C VAL A 155 5.33 -16.21 -7.31
N GLN A 156 5.86 -16.33 -6.10
CA GLN A 156 7.27 -16.67 -5.85
C GLN A 156 7.47 -18.19 -5.83
N GLN A 157 6.51 -18.91 -5.24
CA GLN A 157 6.58 -20.34 -5.04
C GLN A 157 5.17 -20.93 -5.16
N GLU A 158 5.03 -22.03 -5.89
CA GLU A 158 3.79 -22.81 -5.91
C GLU A 158 3.66 -23.69 -4.67
N ARG A 159 2.43 -24.06 -4.33
CA ARG A 159 2.14 -24.95 -3.20
C ARG A 159 2.14 -26.41 -3.65
N ASP A 160 2.42 -27.33 -2.72
CA ASP A 160 2.18 -28.76 -2.93
C ASP A 160 0.67 -29.04 -2.87
N ALA A 161 -0.01 -28.86 -4.00
CA ALA A 161 -1.44 -29.10 -4.11
C ALA A 161 -1.74 -30.58 -4.37
N ALA A 162 -2.73 -31.13 -3.66
CA ALA A 162 -3.31 -32.42 -4.02
C ALA A 162 -4.02 -32.32 -5.39
N GLY A 163 -4.17 -33.44 -6.09
CA GLY A 163 -4.84 -33.45 -7.40
C GLY A 163 -6.25 -32.85 -7.32
N GLY A 164 -6.49 -31.79 -8.08
CA GLY A 164 -7.77 -31.06 -8.12
C GLY A 164 -7.88 -29.85 -7.20
N ASP A 165 -6.91 -29.63 -6.30
CA ASP A 165 -6.83 -28.37 -5.54
C ASP A 165 -6.32 -27.21 -6.43
N PRO A 166 -6.80 -25.97 -6.19
CA PRO A 166 -6.26 -24.80 -6.88
C PRO A 166 -4.77 -24.58 -6.59
N SER A 167 -4.04 -24.10 -7.58
CA SER A 167 -2.66 -23.63 -7.43
C SER A 167 -2.58 -22.38 -6.55
N ALA A 168 -1.37 -22.02 -6.11
CA ALA A 168 -1.14 -20.77 -5.40
C ALA A 168 -1.51 -19.57 -6.29
N HIS A 169 -1.18 -19.62 -7.60
CA HIS A 169 -1.62 -18.63 -8.58
C HIS A 169 -3.14 -18.47 -8.63
N ALA A 170 -3.89 -19.58 -8.69
CA ALA A 170 -5.35 -19.54 -8.73
C ALA A 170 -5.96 -18.93 -7.45
N LEU A 171 -5.39 -19.24 -6.28
CA LEU A 171 -5.79 -18.64 -5.01
C LEU A 171 -5.46 -17.15 -4.93
N ALA A 172 -4.30 -16.73 -5.46
CA ALA A 172 -3.92 -15.32 -5.56
C ALA A 172 -4.86 -14.54 -6.49
N CYS A 173 -5.24 -15.12 -7.63
CA CYS A 173 -6.23 -14.50 -8.51
C CYS A 173 -7.60 -14.38 -7.84
N ALA A 174 -8.04 -15.42 -7.13
CA ALA A 174 -9.29 -15.38 -6.38
C ALA A 174 -9.25 -14.36 -5.23
N TRP A 175 -8.10 -14.19 -4.58
CA TRP A 175 -7.89 -13.15 -3.58
C TRP A 175 -8.01 -11.76 -4.22
N ALA A 176 -7.30 -11.49 -5.31
CA ALA A 176 -7.37 -10.22 -6.04
C ALA A 176 -8.79 -9.89 -6.53
N ALA A 177 -9.53 -10.89 -7.02
CA ALA A 177 -10.93 -10.75 -7.40
C ALA A 177 -11.82 -10.46 -6.17
N GLY A 178 -11.64 -11.20 -5.08
CA GLY A 178 -12.43 -11.07 -3.86
C GLY A 178 -12.23 -9.74 -3.12
N ILE A 179 -11.09 -9.07 -3.30
CA ILE A 179 -10.91 -7.69 -2.81
C ILE A 179 -11.36 -6.62 -3.81
N GLY A 180 -11.86 -7.02 -4.99
CA GLY A 180 -12.42 -6.15 -6.03
C GLY A 180 -11.42 -5.64 -7.06
N CYS A 181 -10.13 -5.96 -6.95
CA CYS A 181 -9.10 -5.46 -7.88
C CYS A 181 -9.29 -5.96 -9.31
N GLY A 182 -9.90 -7.14 -9.49
CA GLY A 182 -10.28 -7.67 -10.81
C GLY A 182 -11.22 -6.76 -11.62
N ARG A 183 -11.92 -5.80 -10.97
CA ARG A 183 -12.80 -4.82 -11.63
C ARG A 183 -12.05 -3.68 -12.32
N ALA A 184 -10.82 -3.40 -11.88
CA ALA A 184 -9.97 -2.36 -12.44
C ALA A 184 -8.86 -2.95 -13.34
N GLY A 185 -8.27 -4.07 -12.90
CA GLY A 185 -7.20 -4.76 -13.61
C GLY A 185 -6.14 -5.26 -12.64
N VAL A 186 -5.63 -6.46 -12.91
CA VAL A 186 -4.54 -7.07 -12.15
C VAL A 186 -3.36 -7.27 -13.09
N VAL A 187 -2.18 -6.79 -12.71
CA VAL A 187 -0.96 -6.88 -13.53
C VAL A 187 -0.03 -7.91 -12.91
N ARG A 188 0.43 -8.87 -13.70
CA ARG A 188 1.41 -9.88 -13.24
C ARG A 188 2.78 -9.25 -13.07
N THR A 189 3.45 -9.52 -11.95
CA THR A 189 4.79 -9.02 -11.65
C THR A 189 5.63 -10.08 -10.90
N SER A 190 6.80 -9.69 -10.40
CA SER A 190 7.60 -10.44 -9.44
C SER A 190 7.64 -9.71 -8.08
N PHE A 191 8.00 -10.43 -7.02
CA PHE A 191 8.24 -9.83 -5.71
C PHE A 191 9.34 -8.75 -5.75
N GLU A 192 10.40 -8.96 -6.54
CA GLU A 192 11.44 -7.96 -6.77
C GLU A 192 10.91 -6.69 -7.43
N ALA A 193 10.26 -6.84 -8.59
CA ALA A 193 9.81 -5.69 -9.36
C ALA A 193 8.78 -4.88 -8.57
N GLU A 194 7.88 -5.54 -7.85
CA GLU A 194 6.94 -4.85 -6.99
C GLU A 194 7.62 -4.14 -5.84
N ALA A 195 8.44 -4.82 -5.03
CA ALA A 195 9.12 -4.20 -3.88
C ALA A 195 9.97 -2.99 -4.30
N VAL A 196 10.73 -3.11 -5.38
CA VAL A 196 11.60 -2.02 -5.86
C VAL A 196 10.78 -0.84 -6.39
N THR A 197 9.75 -1.10 -7.20
CA THR A 197 8.97 -0.01 -7.82
C THR A 197 8.01 0.66 -6.85
N ASP A 198 7.45 -0.08 -5.90
CA ASP A 198 6.55 0.43 -4.87
C ASP A 198 7.32 1.35 -3.90
N LEU A 199 8.42 0.86 -3.32
CA LEU A 199 9.31 1.66 -2.47
C LEU A 199 9.86 2.90 -3.21
N PHE A 200 10.22 2.77 -4.48
CA PHE A 200 10.70 3.90 -5.27
C PHE A 200 9.59 4.92 -5.49
N GLY A 201 8.38 4.47 -5.85
CA GLY A 201 7.22 5.34 -6.06
C GLY A 201 6.87 6.14 -4.80
N GLU A 202 6.81 5.48 -3.65
CA GLU A 202 6.52 6.12 -2.36
C GLU A 202 7.57 7.15 -1.96
N GLN A 203 8.85 6.83 -2.12
CA GLN A 203 9.94 7.74 -1.74
C GLN A 203 10.09 8.90 -2.72
N ALA A 204 10.09 8.63 -4.02
CA ALA A 204 10.43 9.62 -5.04
C ALA A 204 9.26 10.53 -5.44
N VAL A 205 8.02 10.06 -5.35
CA VAL A 205 6.86 10.77 -5.89
C VAL A 205 5.71 10.84 -4.88
N LEU A 206 5.13 9.69 -4.50
CA LEU A 206 3.81 9.63 -3.89
C LEU A 206 3.78 10.20 -2.47
N CYS A 207 4.82 9.96 -1.69
CA CYS A 207 4.92 10.40 -0.30
C CYS A 207 6.07 11.39 -0.15
N GLY A 208 7.31 10.95 -0.30
CA GLY A 208 8.49 11.79 -0.06
C GLY A 208 8.57 12.99 -0.99
N GLY A 209 8.49 12.76 -2.31
CA GLY A 209 8.54 13.82 -3.32
C GLY A 209 7.41 14.84 -3.19
N MET A 210 6.16 14.38 -3.09
CA MET A 210 4.98 15.25 -2.94
C MET A 210 5.04 16.08 -1.66
N MET A 211 5.29 15.45 -0.51
CA MET A 211 5.35 16.17 0.77
C MET A 211 6.52 17.15 0.81
N GLY A 212 7.69 16.75 0.32
CA GLY A 212 8.87 17.63 0.26
C GLY A 212 8.65 18.86 -0.61
N LEU A 213 8.05 18.69 -1.80
CA LEU A 213 7.76 19.82 -2.69
C LEU A 213 6.67 20.74 -2.12
N ALA A 214 5.61 20.16 -1.56
CA ALA A 214 4.52 20.93 -0.94
C ALA A 214 5.01 21.75 0.26
N GLN A 215 5.84 21.15 1.12
CA GLN A 215 6.44 21.83 2.26
C GLN A 215 7.37 22.97 1.83
N ALA A 216 8.28 22.73 0.88
CA ALA A 216 9.18 23.76 0.38
C ALA A 216 8.43 24.94 -0.27
N ALA A 217 7.34 24.66 -1.01
CA ALA A 217 6.50 25.69 -1.59
C ALA A 217 5.75 26.50 -0.53
N PHE A 218 5.19 25.83 0.49
CA PHE A 218 4.55 26.47 1.63
C PHE A 218 5.53 27.39 2.38
N GLU A 219 6.71 26.89 2.73
CA GLU A 219 7.77 27.64 3.42
C GLU A 219 8.18 28.87 2.61
N THR A 220 8.41 28.71 1.31
CA THR A 220 8.79 29.81 0.41
C THR A 220 7.78 30.96 0.44
N LEU A 221 6.49 30.66 0.43
CA LEU A 221 5.44 31.69 0.49
C LEU A 221 5.37 32.35 1.88
N VAL A 222 5.43 31.55 2.94
CA VAL A 222 5.36 32.09 4.31
C VAL A 222 6.57 32.96 4.63
N GLU A 223 7.77 32.55 4.23
CA GLU A 223 9.01 33.34 4.38
C GLU A 223 8.97 34.64 3.58
N ALA A 224 8.29 34.65 2.44
CA ALA A 224 8.04 35.86 1.65
C ALA A 224 6.94 36.78 2.26
N GLY A 225 6.35 36.40 3.40
CA GLY A 225 5.36 37.20 4.13
C GLY A 225 3.91 36.95 3.75
N TYR A 226 3.61 35.91 2.95
CA TYR A 226 2.24 35.53 2.66
C TYR A 226 1.60 34.78 3.84
N PRO A 227 0.28 34.93 4.09
CA PRO A 227 -0.39 34.23 5.18
C PRO A 227 -0.30 32.69 5.05
N PRO A 228 -0.02 31.95 6.14
CA PRO A 228 0.04 30.48 6.11
C PRO A 228 -1.23 29.80 5.57
N LEU A 229 -2.41 30.34 5.89
CA LEU A 229 -3.69 29.81 5.38
C LEU A 229 -3.76 29.89 3.84
N LEU A 230 -3.27 30.99 3.26
CA LEU A 230 -3.20 31.18 1.81
C LEU A 230 -2.15 30.25 1.19
N ALA A 231 -0.95 30.18 1.76
CA ALA A 231 0.11 29.30 1.30
C ALA A 231 -0.32 27.81 1.30
N TYR A 232 -1.04 27.37 2.35
CA TYR A 232 -1.57 26.00 2.41
C TYR A 232 -2.62 25.74 1.33
N THR A 233 -3.53 26.70 1.14
CA THR A 233 -4.59 26.59 0.11
C THR A 233 -3.98 26.42 -1.27
N GLU A 234 -3.01 27.27 -1.65
CA GLU A 234 -2.38 27.25 -2.96
C GLU A 234 -1.42 26.06 -3.17
N CYS A 235 -0.64 25.68 -2.15
CA CYS A 235 0.45 24.71 -2.31
C CYS A 235 0.13 23.29 -1.84
N VAL A 236 -0.97 23.08 -1.09
CA VAL A 236 -1.32 21.76 -0.53
C VAL A 236 -2.75 21.37 -0.90
N HIS A 237 -3.73 22.23 -0.63
CA HIS A 237 -5.14 21.90 -0.88
C HIS A 237 -5.39 21.62 -2.38
N GLU A 238 -4.88 22.49 -3.27
CA GLU A 238 -5.07 22.37 -4.71
C GLU A 238 -4.41 21.13 -5.36
N ILE A 239 -3.46 20.48 -4.67
CA ILE A 239 -2.83 19.24 -5.16
C ILE A 239 -3.90 18.21 -5.51
N LYS A 240 -4.95 18.07 -4.68
CA LYS A 240 -6.04 17.11 -4.94
C LYS A 240 -6.74 17.38 -6.26
N GLN A 241 -7.05 18.63 -6.57
CA GLN A 241 -7.81 18.99 -7.78
C GLN A 241 -7.00 18.65 -9.04
N VAL A 242 -5.71 18.96 -9.03
CA VAL A 242 -4.82 18.65 -10.15
C VAL A 242 -4.52 17.15 -10.25
N ALA A 243 -4.37 16.47 -9.11
CA ALA A 243 -4.20 15.01 -9.06
C ALA A 243 -5.44 14.27 -9.59
N ASP A 244 -6.65 14.73 -9.27
CA ASP A 244 -7.90 14.15 -9.79
C ASP A 244 -7.97 14.30 -11.32
N LEU A 245 -7.54 15.43 -11.89
CA LEU A 245 -7.44 15.63 -13.34
C LEU A 245 -6.40 14.71 -13.98
N LEU A 246 -5.22 14.58 -13.35
CA LEU A 246 -4.16 13.70 -13.82
C LEU A 246 -4.63 12.23 -13.83
N TYR A 247 -5.27 11.80 -12.75
CA TYR A 247 -5.85 10.47 -12.60
C TYR A 247 -6.91 10.19 -13.68
N ALA A 248 -7.87 11.12 -13.87
CA ALA A 248 -9.00 10.90 -14.76
C ALA A 248 -8.69 11.07 -16.25
N ARG A 249 -7.69 11.90 -16.60
CA ARG A 249 -7.49 12.36 -17.99
C ARG A 249 -6.05 12.23 -18.50
N GLY A 250 -5.13 11.78 -17.66
CA GLY A 250 -3.71 11.70 -17.97
C GLY A 250 -3.04 13.08 -18.16
N PRO A 251 -1.72 13.11 -18.43
CA PRO A 251 -0.94 14.35 -18.46
C PRO A 251 -1.42 15.37 -19.51
N ALA A 252 -1.84 14.90 -20.69
CA ALA A 252 -2.36 15.77 -21.74
C ALA A 252 -3.77 16.29 -21.43
N GLY A 253 -4.60 15.47 -20.80
CA GLY A 253 -5.95 15.86 -20.41
C GLY A 253 -5.98 16.84 -19.24
N MET A 254 -5.07 16.69 -18.27
CA MET A 254 -4.86 17.65 -17.18
C MET A 254 -4.44 19.02 -17.73
N ARG A 255 -3.47 19.08 -18.65
CA ARG A 255 -3.02 20.34 -19.25
C ARG A 255 -4.12 21.07 -20.02
N ARG A 256 -4.98 20.33 -20.73
CA ARG A 256 -6.16 20.90 -21.40
C ARG A 256 -7.26 21.38 -20.45
N ALA A 257 -7.21 20.98 -19.18
CA ALA A 257 -8.23 21.31 -18.18
C ALA A 257 -7.84 22.49 -17.28
N ILE A 258 -6.62 23.03 -17.42
CA ILE A 258 -6.12 24.20 -16.69
C ILE A 258 -6.05 25.42 -17.61
N SER A 259 -5.83 26.62 -17.05
CA SER A 259 -5.70 27.85 -17.85
C SER A 259 -4.39 27.86 -18.66
N ASN A 260 -4.38 28.61 -19.77
CA ASN A 260 -3.17 28.79 -20.58
C ASN A 260 -1.98 29.34 -19.75
N THR A 261 -2.26 30.18 -18.75
CA THR A 261 -1.24 30.70 -17.82
C THR A 261 -0.62 29.59 -16.99
N ALA A 262 -1.45 28.70 -16.44
CA ALA A 262 -0.99 27.55 -15.64
C ALA A 262 -0.24 26.52 -16.50
N GLU A 263 -0.71 26.26 -17.73
CA GLU A 263 -0.01 25.39 -18.67
C GLU A 263 1.37 25.97 -19.07
N PHE A 264 1.43 27.26 -19.42
CA PHE A 264 2.70 27.94 -19.71
C PHE A 264 3.65 27.89 -18.51
N GLY A 265 3.14 28.17 -17.31
CA GLY A 265 3.89 28.09 -16.06
C GLY A 265 4.45 26.68 -15.81
N THR A 266 3.66 25.64 -16.09
CA THR A 266 4.08 24.23 -15.99
C THR A 266 5.28 23.95 -16.89
N TYR A 267 5.25 24.37 -18.16
CA TYR A 267 6.37 24.15 -19.10
C TYR A 267 7.64 24.88 -18.70
N ARG A 268 7.51 26.07 -18.13
CA ARG A 268 8.66 26.84 -17.63
C ARG A 268 9.24 26.26 -16.36
N ALA A 269 8.40 25.89 -15.39
CA ALA A 269 8.82 25.52 -14.05
C ALA A 269 9.28 24.06 -13.95
N ALA A 270 8.65 23.12 -14.66
CA ALA A 270 8.95 21.70 -14.56
C ALA A 270 10.45 21.35 -14.76
N PRO A 271 11.17 21.85 -15.78
CA PRO A 271 12.59 21.55 -15.94
C PRO A 271 13.51 22.22 -14.90
N LEU A 272 13.04 23.29 -14.25
CA LEU A 272 13.78 23.98 -13.18
C LEU A 272 13.63 23.26 -11.83
N ILE A 273 12.45 22.69 -11.56
CA ILE A 273 12.17 21.93 -10.34
C ILE A 273 12.72 20.50 -10.48
N ALA A 274 12.43 19.82 -11.59
CA ALA A 274 12.87 18.45 -11.86
C ALA A 274 14.14 18.44 -12.74
N ASP A 275 15.16 19.12 -12.24
CA ASP A 275 16.48 19.27 -12.86
C ASP A 275 17.34 17.99 -12.76
N GLU A 276 18.61 18.07 -13.14
CA GLU A 276 19.52 16.92 -13.07
C GLU A 276 19.88 16.53 -11.62
N HIS A 277 19.82 17.46 -10.68
CA HIS A 277 20.06 17.15 -9.27
C HIS A 277 18.94 16.25 -8.71
N VAL A 278 17.68 16.58 -9.02
CA VAL A 278 16.53 15.74 -8.65
C VAL A 278 16.63 14.37 -9.31
N ARG A 279 16.99 14.30 -10.59
CA ARG A 279 17.19 13.01 -11.30
C ARG A 279 18.30 12.17 -10.69
N THR A 280 19.40 12.80 -10.29
CA THR A 280 20.50 12.12 -9.59
C THR A 280 20.05 11.60 -8.24
N THR A 281 19.26 12.37 -7.49
CA THR A 281 18.69 11.93 -6.21
C THR A 281 17.74 10.74 -6.39
N MET A 282 16.86 10.77 -7.39
CA MET A 282 15.99 9.64 -7.71
C MET A 282 16.79 8.38 -8.05
N ARG A 283 17.87 8.50 -8.85
CA ARG A 283 18.76 7.36 -9.13
C ARG A 283 19.40 6.80 -7.87
N ARG A 284 19.87 7.66 -6.96
CA ARG A 284 20.41 7.22 -5.66
C ARG A 284 19.37 6.48 -4.82
N LEU A 285 18.14 7.00 -4.71
CA LEU A 285 17.06 6.33 -3.98
C LEU A 285 16.79 4.93 -4.56
N LEU A 286 16.73 4.82 -5.88
CA LEU A 286 16.55 3.53 -6.56
C LEU A 286 17.70 2.56 -6.24
N ASP A 287 18.95 3.02 -6.25
CA ASP A 287 20.11 2.18 -5.94
C ASP A 287 20.15 1.75 -4.46
N GLU A 288 19.77 2.63 -3.53
CA GLU A 288 19.62 2.31 -2.10
C GLU A 288 18.52 1.25 -1.87
N ILE A 289 17.41 1.32 -2.62
CA ILE A 289 16.34 0.32 -2.57
C ILE A 289 16.83 -1.02 -3.12
N ARG A 290 17.39 -1.04 -4.34
CA ARG A 290 17.84 -2.27 -5.01
C ARG A 290 18.95 -2.99 -4.26
N SER A 291 19.82 -2.26 -3.57
CA SER A 291 20.86 -2.85 -2.70
C SER A 291 20.34 -3.35 -1.34
N GLY A 292 19.04 -3.13 -1.04
CA GLY A 292 18.41 -3.44 0.24
C GLY A 292 18.88 -2.55 1.40
N GLU A 293 19.59 -1.45 1.12
CA GLU A 293 20.08 -0.52 2.14
C GLU A 293 18.92 0.14 2.88
N PHE A 294 17.91 0.60 2.15
CA PHE A 294 16.70 1.16 2.74
C PHE A 294 16.05 0.18 3.74
N THR A 295 15.82 -1.08 3.33
CA THR A 295 15.22 -2.11 4.17
C THR A 295 16.05 -2.40 5.42
N ARG A 296 17.38 -2.47 5.29
CA ARG A 296 18.28 -2.65 6.46
C ARG A 296 18.21 -1.48 7.44
N ARG A 297 18.14 -0.23 6.94
CA ARG A 297 17.99 0.96 7.79
C ARG A 297 16.66 0.93 8.55
N MET A 298 15.57 0.59 7.86
CA MET A 298 14.24 0.46 8.47
C MET A 298 14.23 -0.60 9.57
N GLN A 299 14.76 -1.80 9.30
CA GLN A 299 14.85 -2.86 10.31
C GLN A 299 15.74 -2.46 11.49
N SER A 300 16.88 -1.80 11.22
CA SER A 300 17.78 -1.35 12.29
C SER A 300 17.12 -0.31 13.20
N ASP A 301 16.34 0.63 12.66
CA ASP A 301 15.59 1.57 13.49
C ASP A 301 14.47 0.85 14.26
N HIS A 302 13.75 -0.09 13.63
CA HIS A 302 12.74 -0.91 14.30
C HIS A 302 13.31 -1.66 15.51
N ASP A 303 14.42 -2.36 15.32
CA ASP A 303 15.10 -3.13 16.37
C ASP A 303 15.62 -2.23 17.50
N ALA A 304 15.96 -0.97 17.18
CA ALA A 304 16.32 0.07 18.15
C ALA A 304 15.08 0.72 18.83
N GLY A 305 13.86 0.25 18.55
CA GLY A 305 12.62 0.79 19.10
C GLY A 305 12.05 1.98 18.33
N ALA A 306 12.29 2.07 17.02
CA ALA A 306 11.81 3.12 16.11
C ALA A 306 12.14 4.54 16.59
N THR A 307 13.38 4.78 16.99
CA THR A 307 13.80 6.06 17.60
C THR A 307 13.88 7.18 16.58
N TRP A 308 14.52 6.93 15.44
CA TRP A 308 14.59 7.89 14.35
C TRP A 308 13.21 8.16 13.78
N PHE A 309 12.42 7.10 13.55
CA PHE A 309 11.10 7.26 12.94
C PHE A 309 10.10 8.03 13.84
N ARG A 310 10.15 7.82 15.16
CA ARG A 310 9.34 8.61 16.11
C ARG A 310 9.76 10.09 16.12
N ALA A 311 11.05 10.37 16.18
CA ALA A 311 11.56 11.73 16.14
C ALA A 311 11.17 12.46 14.83
N ALA A 312 11.26 11.77 13.69
CA ALA A 312 10.83 12.31 12.40
C ALA A 312 9.33 12.65 12.38
N ARG A 313 8.48 11.80 12.96
CA ARG A 313 7.03 12.06 13.08
C ARG A 313 6.73 13.24 14.00
N GLU A 314 7.39 13.34 15.14
CA GLU A 314 7.23 14.46 16.07
C GLU A 314 7.63 15.78 15.42
N ALA A 315 8.75 15.81 14.70
CA ALA A 315 9.19 16.99 13.95
C ALA A 315 8.19 17.40 12.85
N ALA A 316 7.68 16.43 12.08
CA ALA A 316 6.68 16.69 11.05
C ALA A 316 5.37 17.23 11.64
N ALA A 317 4.89 16.65 12.75
CA ALA A 317 3.67 17.08 13.43
C ALA A 317 3.78 18.50 14.03
N ALA A 318 4.99 18.94 14.37
CA ALA A 318 5.24 20.29 14.89
C ALA A 318 5.31 21.37 13.80
N HIS A 319 5.37 20.99 12.52
CA HIS A 319 5.55 21.92 11.42
C HIS A 319 4.35 22.90 11.28
N PRO A 320 4.55 24.21 11.06
CA PRO A 320 3.45 25.19 10.96
C PRO A 320 2.40 24.89 9.89
N MET A 321 2.78 24.16 8.84
CA MET A 321 1.88 23.69 7.78
C MET A 321 0.72 22.84 8.33
N GLU A 322 0.94 22.08 9.41
CA GLU A 322 -0.11 21.24 10.02
C GLU A 322 -1.24 22.09 10.63
N ARG A 323 -0.90 23.21 11.29
CA ARG A 323 -1.90 24.13 11.83
C ARG A 323 -2.70 24.80 10.72
N ALA A 324 -2.01 25.35 9.71
CA ALA A 324 -2.68 25.95 8.56
C ALA A 324 -3.59 24.93 7.84
N GLY A 325 -3.14 23.69 7.72
CA GLY A 325 -3.92 22.61 7.13
C GLY A 325 -5.16 22.23 7.94
N ALA A 326 -5.07 22.20 9.26
CA ALA A 326 -6.23 21.98 10.12
C ALA A 326 -7.27 23.10 9.95
N GLU A 327 -6.84 24.36 9.87
CA GLU A 327 -7.72 25.50 9.62
C GLU A 327 -8.41 25.41 8.25
N VAL A 328 -7.67 25.11 7.17
CA VAL A 328 -8.26 24.94 5.83
C VAL A 328 -9.24 23.77 5.81
N ARG A 329 -8.91 22.62 6.43
CA ARG A 329 -9.81 21.46 6.48
C ARG A 329 -11.10 21.73 7.25
N ALA A 330 -11.05 22.55 8.30
CA ALA A 330 -12.25 22.95 9.06
C ALA A 330 -13.27 23.76 8.23
N LEU A 331 -12.86 24.33 7.09
CA LEU A 331 -13.77 25.01 6.16
C LEU A 331 -14.61 24.04 5.30
N MET A 332 -14.30 22.73 5.34
CA MET A 332 -14.86 21.70 4.48
C MET A 332 -15.56 20.60 5.29
N PRO A 333 -16.78 20.87 5.81
CA PRO A 333 -17.46 19.97 6.75
C PRO A 333 -17.78 18.58 6.18
N TRP A 334 -17.79 18.42 4.85
CA TRP A 334 -17.99 17.11 4.23
C TRP A 334 -16.82 16.15 4.46
N LEU A 335 -15.60 16.63 4.75
CA LEU A 335 -14.45 15.77 5.04
C LEU A 335 -14.65 14.94 6.32
N GLU A 336 -15.39 15.45 7.30
CA GLU A 336 -15.78 14.69 8.49
C GLU A 336 -16.76 13.56 8.14
N ALA A 337 -17.77 13.87 7.32
CA ALA A 337 -18.78 12.90 6.88
C ALA A 337 -18.20 11.79 5.99
N GLU A 338 -17.13 12.08 5.25
CA GLU A 338 -16.40 11.12 4.42
C GLU A 338 -15.42 10.23 5.25
N GLY A 339 -15.32 10.46 6.56
CA GLY A 339 -14.41 9.73 7.45
C GLY A 339 -12.94 10.07 7.22
N HIS A 340 -12.66 11.30 6.76
CA HIS A 340 -11.31 11.83 6.54
C HIS A 340 -10.79 12.68 7.71
N ALA A 341 -11.57 12.84 8.78
CA ALA A 341 -11.22 13.58 10.00
C ALA A 341 -10.89 12.64 11.16
#